data_AF-A0A840EFY1-F1
#
_entry.id   AF-A0A840EFY1-F1
#
_cell.length_a   1.000
_cell.length_b   1.000
_cell.length_c   1.000
_cell.angle_alpha   90.00
_cell.angle_beta   90.00
_cell.angle_gamma   90.00
#
_symmetry.space_group_name_H-M   'P 1'
#
loop_
_entity.id
_entity.type
_entity.pdbx_description
1 polymer ?
#
loop_
_entity_poly.entity_id
_entity_poly.type
_entity_poly.pdbx_seq_one_letter_code
_entity_poly.pdbx_strand_id
1 'polypeptide(L)'
;MRYLSIKKMQHEFLKDYYMYIPLTIILNSCVGSVAAMGILAQGTNLLSAIELTICVSLCMGYNAALLAGLNKKFAFWLLIIGMLVNTLLIFITLL
;
A
#
# COMPACT_ATOMS: atom_id res chain seq x y z
N MET A 1 20.18 17.04 9.57
CA MET A 1 19.27 15.96 9.14
C MET A 1 18.51 15.47 10.38
N ARG A 2 17.27 15.94 10.59
CA ARG A 2 16.47 15.63 11.80
C ARG A 2 16.02 14.17 11.71
N TYR A 3 16.30 13.40 12.77
CA TYR A 3 15.91 12.00 12.93
C TYR A 3 14.46 11.76 12.50
N LEU A 4 14.26 10.92 11.49
CA LEU A 4 12.96 10.48 10.98
C LEU A 4 12.39 9.43 11.96
N SER A 5 11.97 9.88 13.14
CA SER A 5 11.41 8.98 14.17
C SER A 5 9.97 8.62 13.83
N ILE A 6 9.67 7.32 13.73
CA ILE A 6 8.34 6.76 13.41
C ILE A 6 7.24 7.38 14.29
N LYS A 7 7.55 7.69 15.55
CA LYS A 7 6.60 8.33 16.48
C LYS A 7 6.20 9.74 16.06
N LYS A 8 7.10 10.51 15.46
CA LYS A 8 6.81 11.87 14.96
C LYS A 8 5.90 11.81 13.73
N MET A 9 6.19 10.91 12.79
CA MET A 9 5.37 10.72 11.60
C MET A 9 3.95 10.27 11.97
N GLN A 10 3.81 9.35 12.93
CA GLN A 10 2.50 8.97 13.45
C GLN A 10 1.77 10.17 14.09
N HIS A 11 2.47 11.00 14.86
CA HIS A 11 1.84 12.14 15.51
C HIS A 11 1.36 13.20 14.51
N GLU A 12 2.14 13.53 13.48
CA GLU A 12 1.71 14.44 12.42
C GLU A 12 0.56 13.85 11.60
N PHE A 13 0.62 12.56 11.27
CA PHE A 13 -0.45 11.87 10.57
C PHE A 13 -1.75 11.83 11.39
N LEU A 14 -1.67 11.71 12.71
CA LEU A 14 -2.82 11.78 13.61
C LEU A 14 -3.41 13.18 13.74
N LYS A 15 -2.54 14.20 13.67
CA LYS A 15 -2.89 15.62 13.84
C LYS A 15 -3.64 16.14 12.61
N ASP A 16 -3.18 15.82 11.40
CA ASP A 16 -3.79 16.25 10.14
C ASP A 16 -4.37 15.07 9.34
N TYR A 17 -4.95 14.09 10.06
CA TYR A 17 -5.43 12.82 9.51
C TYR A 17 -6.33 12.98 8.29
N TYR A 18 -7.32 13.87 8.34
CA TYR A 18 -8.26 14.08 7.23
C TYR A 18 -7.61 14.64 5.97
N MET A 19 -6.51 15.40 6.11
CA MET A 19 -5.75 15.92 4.97
C MET A 19 -4.79 14.86 4.40
N TYR A 20 -4.23 14.01 5.26
CA TYR A 20 -3.30 12.96 4.84
C TYR A 20 -3.97 11.71 4.25
N ILE A 21 -5.21 11.40 4.63
CA ILE A 21 -6.00 10.29 4.07
C ILE A 21 -5.98 10.24 2.53
N PRO A 22 -6.42 11.29 1.80
CA PRO A 22 -6.48 11.23 0.35
C PRO A 22 -5.08 11.09 -0.28
N LEU A 23 -4.07 11.74 0.30
CA LEU A 23 -2.68 11.60 -0.13
C LEU A 23 -2.20 10.15 -0.01
N THR A 24 -2.54 9.49 1.10
CA THR A 24 -2.17 8.09 1.31
C THR A 24 -2.91 7.09 0.43
N ILE A 25 -4.18 7.36 0.10
CA ILE A 25 -4.95 6.56 -0.86
C ILE A 25 -4.29 6.66 -2.24
N ILE A 26 -4.02 7.89 -2.71
CA ILE A 26 -3.41 8.13 -4.03
C ILE A 26 -2.05 7.42 -4.10
N LEU A 27 -1.21 7.60 -3.07
CA LEU A 27 0.11 6.96 -3.02
C LEU A 27 0.00 5.43 -3.12
N ASN A 28 -0.87 4.81 -2.32
CA ASN A 28 -1.05 3.36 -2.28
C ASN A 28 -1.61 2.82 -3.61
N SER A 29 -2.58 3.52 -4.20
CA SER A 29 -3.15 3.16 -5.51
C SER A 29 -2.13 3.26 -6.64
N CYS A 30 -1.32 4.32 -6.68
CA CYS A 30 -0.27 4.47 -7.71
C CYS A 30 0.77 3.35 -7.62
N VAL A 31 1.23 3.01 -6.41
CA VAL A 31 2.19 1.91 -6.20
C VAL A 31 1.57 0.58 -6.61
N GLY A 32 0.32 0.32 -6.22
CA GLY A 32 -0.41 -0.89 -6.62
C GLY A 32 -0.59 -1.00 -8.14
N SER A 33 -0.87 0.10 -8.85
CA SER A 33 -0.98 0.11 -10.31
C SER A 33 0.35 -0.22 -11.01
N VAL A 34 1.47 0.31 -10.53
CA VAL A 34 2.81 -0.02 -11.06
C VAL A 34 3.14 -1.49 -10.81
N ALA A 35 2.83 -2.01 -9.62
CA ALA A 35 3.00 -3.42 -9.29
C ALA A 35 2.17 -4.34 -10.20
N ALA A 36 0.87 -4.04 -10.35
CA ALA A 36 -0.02 -4.78 -11.22
C ALA A 36 0.45 -4.78 -12.68
N MET A 37 0.88 -3.63 -13.20
CA MET A 37 1.43 -3.52 -14.55
C MET A 37 2.69 -4.39 -14.72
N GLY A 38 3.59 -4.39 -13.72
CA GLY A 38 4.79 -5.22 -13.73
C GLY A 38 4.48 -6.72 -13.76
N ILE A 39 3.44 -7.14 -13.01
CA ILE A 39 2.97 -8.55 -13.01
C ILE A 39 2.41 -8.94 -14.38
N LEU A 40 1.61 -8.07 -15.01
CA LEU A 40 1.03 -8.35 -16.34
C LEU A 40 2.10 -8.35 -17.45
N ALA A 41 3.13 -7.51 -17.33
CA ALA A 41 4.15 -7.35 -18.37
C ALA A 41 5.02 -8.61 -18.58
N GLN A 42 5.15 -9.47 -17.57
CA GLN A 42 5.94 -10.71 -17.65
C GLN A 42 5.19 -11.89 -18.26
N GLY A 43 3.89 -11.75 -18.50
CA GLY A 43 3.04 -12.74 -19.14
C GLY A 43 1.91 -13.23 -18.22
N THR A 44 0.82 -13.68 -18.83
CA THR A 44 -0.36 -14.19 -18.12
C THR A 44 -0.24 -15.68 -17.86
N ASN A 45 0.42 -16.05 -16.76
CA ASN A 45 0.38 -17.40 -16.20
C ASN A 45 -0.55 -17.47 -14.98
N LEU A 46 -0.92 -18.69 -14.55
CA LEU A 46 -1.77 -18.90 -13.38
C LEU A 46 -1.15 -18.32 -12.09
N LEU A 47 0.19 -18.33 -11.99
CA LEU A 47 0.93 -17.68 -10.90
C LEU A 47 0.70 -16.17 -10.88
N SER A 48 0.85 -15.51 -12.04
CA SER A 48 0.68 -14.07 -12.19
C SER A 48 -0.73 -13.62 -11.80
N ALA A 49 -1.75 -14.44 -12.07
CA ALA A 49 -3.13 -14.16 -11.65
C ALA A 49 -3.33 -14.19 -10.13
N ILE A 50 -2.65 -15.12 -9.43
CA ILE A 50 -2.69 -15.21 -7.96
C ILE A 50 -1.96 -14.02 -7.34
N GLU A 51 -0.77 -13.67 -7.84
CA GLU A 51 -0.01 -12.50 -7.39
C GLU A 51 -0.82 -11.22 -7.59
N LEU A 52 -1.46 -11.06 -8.75
CA LEU A 52 -2.32 -9.91 -9.03
C LEU A 52 -3.48 -9.81 -8.06
N THR A 53 -4.12 -10.94 -7.74
CA THR A 53 -5.26 -10.99 -6.81
C THR A 53 -4.84 -10.56 -5.40
N ILE A 54 -3.66 -11.01 -4.95
CA ILE A 54 -3.09 -10.61 -3.66
C ILE A 54 -2.74 -9.10 -3.66
N CYS A 55 -2.08 -8.60 -4.71
CA CYS A 55 -1.75 -7.19 -4.89
C CYS A 55 -2.99 -6.29 -4.82
N VAL A 56 -4.02 -6.62 -5.62
CA VAL A 56 -5.25 -5.82 -5.71
C VAL A 56 -6.07 -5.91 -4.43
N SER A 57 -6.20 -7.09 -3.83
CA SER A 57 -6.94 -7.26 -2.57
C SER A 57 -6.31 -6.48 -1.40
N LEU A 58 -4.98 -6.41 -1.32
CA LEU A 58 -4.28 -5.57 -0.34
C LEU A 58 -4.51 -4.07 -0.59
N CYS A 59 -4.44 -3.63 -1.85
CA CYS A 59 -4.70 -2.24 -2.21
C CYS A 59 -6.15 -1.82 -1.90
N MET A 60 -7.13 -2.67 -2.20
CA MET A 60 -8.54 -2.42 -1.89
C MET A 60 -8.84 -2.59 -0.40
N GLY A 61 -8.14 -3.49 0.29
CA GLY A 61 -8.21 -3.66 1.74
C GLY A 61 -7.77 -2.39 2.49
N TYR A 62 -6.77 -1.69 1.97
CA TYR A 62 -6.37 -0.38 2.50
C TYR A 62 -7.50 0.66 2.39
N ASN A 63 -8.11 0.78 1.22
CA ASN A 63 -9.22 1.71 1.00
C ASN A 63 -10.46 1.33 1.84
N ALA A 64 -10.77 0.04 1.96
CA ALA A 64 -11.86 -0.46 2.78
C ALA A 64 -11.64 -0.20 4.28
N ALA A 65 -10.43 -0.43 4.78
CA ALA A 65 -10.08 -0.15 6.17
C ALA A 65 -10.24 1.33 6.50
N LEU A 66 -9.94 2.19 5.53
CA LEU A 66 -10.00 3.63 5.69
C LEU A 66 -11.45 4.14 5.66
N LEU A 67 -12.30 3.62 4.77
CA LEU A 67 -13.76 3.89 4.76
C LEU A 67 -14.47 3.36 6.01
N ALA A 68 -14.04 2.21 6.53
CA ALA A 68 -14.59 1.63 7.75
C ALA A 68 -14.21 2.40 9.04
N GLY A 69 -13.47 3.51 8.91
CA GLY A 69 -13.10 4.35 10.05
C GLY A 69 -12.18 3.66 11.05
N LEU A 70 -11.41 2.65 10.61
CA LEU A 70 -10.48 1.94 11.48
C LEU A 70 -9.47 2.89 12.12
N ASN A 71 -8.98 2.49 13.29
CA ASN A 71 -8.01 3.24 14.08
C ASN A 71 -6.89 3.81 13.21
N LYS A 72 -6.62 5.12 13.34
CA LYS A 72 -5.65 5.88 12.53
C LYS A 72 -4.25 5.25 12.50
N LYS A 73 -3.86 4.56 13.59
CA LYS A 73 -2.61 3.78 13.69
C LYS A 73 -2.60 2.54 12.79
N PHE A 74 -3.76 1.90 12.63
CA PHE A 74 -3.94 0.72 11.79
C PHE A 74 -3.83 1.09 10.31
N ALA A 75 -4.45 2.21 9.89
CA ALA A 75 -4.29 2.72 8.52
C ALA A 75 -2.81 2.95 8.16
N PHE A 76 -2.04 3.59 9.05
CA PHE A 76 -0.61 3.82 8.81
C PHE A 76 0.20 2.51 8.64
N TRP A 77 -0.06 1.52 9.50
CA TRP A 77 0.57 0.20 9.38
C TRP A 77 0.17 -0.54 8.11
N LEU A 78 -1.11 -0.46 7.73
CA LEU A 78 -1.65 -1.12 6.55
C LEU A 78 -1.07 -0.54 5.25
N LEU A 79 -0.76 0.76 5.23
CA LEU A 79 -0.07 1.43 4.11
C LEU A 79 1.37 0.94 3.99
N ILE A 80 2.11 0.89 5.09
CA ILE A 80 3.49 0.39 5.12
C ILE A 80 3.53 -1.07 4.65
N ILE A 81 2.62 -1.90 5.14
CA ILE A 81 2.49 -3.30 4.74
C ILE A 81 2.13 -3.39 3.26
N GLY A 82 1.17 -2.59 2.77
CA GLY A 82 0.78 -2.56 1.36
C GLY A 82 1.94 -2.20 0.44
N MET A 83 2.74 -1.18 0.79
CA MET A 83 3.94 -0.81 0.03
C MET A 83 5.02 -1.89 0.08
N LEU A 84 5.28 -2.47 1.25
CA LEU A 84 6.27 -3.55 1.39
C LEU A 84 5.87 -4.78 0.60
N VAL A 85 4.61 -5.20 0.69
CA VAL A 85 4.12 -6.41 0.00
C VAL A 85 4.07 -6.20 -1.50
N ASN A 86 3.61 -5.04 -2.00
CA ASN A 86 3.67 -4.74 -3.43
C ASN A 86 5.11 -4.70 -3.95
N THR A 87 6.05 -4.14 -3.17
CA THR A 87 7.47 -4.13 -3.53
C THR A 87 8.05 -5.55 -3.55
N LEU A 88 7.75 -6.37 -2.54
CA LEU A 88 8.20 -7.77 -2.46
C LEU A 88 7.59 -8.64 -3.57
N LEU A 89 6.33 -8.43 -3.93
CA LEU A 89 5.69 -9.11 -5.05
C LEU A 89 6.41 -8.78 -6.35
N ILE A 90 6.70 -7.50 -6.62
CA ILE A 90 7.47 -7.10 -7.80
C ILE A 90 8.83 -7.83 -7.83
N PHE A 91 9.53 -7.93 -6.69
CA PHE A 91 10.82 -8.65 -6.61
C PHE A 91 10.69 -10.15 -6.87
N ILE A 92 9.61 -10.78 -6.42
CA ILE A 92 9.34 -12.20 -6.65
C ILE A 92 8.92 -12.46 -8.09
N THR A 93 8.10 -11.59 -8.68
CA THR A 93 7.69 -11.73 -10.07
C THR A 93 8.88 -11.47 -11.01
N LEU A 94 9.81 -10.56 -10.68
CA LEU A 94 10.96 -10.18 -11.54
C LEU A 94 12.18 -11.10 -11.40
N LEU A 95 12.19 -12.04 -10.44
CA LEU A 95 13.22 -13.07 -10.25
C LEU A 95 12.84 -14.36 -11.00
#